data_AF-A0A7V5RPB1-F1
#
_entry.id   AF-A0A7V5RPB1-F1
#
_cell.length_a   1.000
_cell.length_b   1.000
_cell.length_c   1.000
_cell.angle_alpha   90.00
_cell.angle_beta   90.00
_cell.angle_gamma   90.00
#
_symmetry.space_group_name_H-M   'P 1'
#
loop_
_entity.id
_entity.type
_entity.pdbx_description
1 polymer ?
#
loop_
_entity_poly.entity_id
_entity_poly.type
_entity_poly.pdbx_seq_one_letter_code
_entity_poly.pdbx_strand_id
1 'polypeptide(L)' 'LFHDYTYNRQGNIVKANCIIPTGQNLENIDDDMKKLVPEIIDESKEEITHKLEMLVRSYDPCISCSVHMLDVEFIEE' A
#
# COMPACT_ATOMS: atom_id res chain seq x y z
N LEU A 1 9.59 -0.78 -6.05
CA LEU A 1 8.51 -1.24 -6.97
C LEU A 1 9.08 -2.40 -7.78
N PHE A 2 8.46 -3.57 -7.70
CA PHE A 2 8.87 -4.74 -8.47
C PHE A 2 7.73 -5.20 -9.36
N HIS A 3 8.00 -5.38 -10.65
CA HIS A 3 7.06 -5.93 -11.62
C HIS A 3 7.66 -7.21 -12.19
N ASP A 4 6.91 -8.31 -12.12
CA ASP A 4 7.25 -9.62 -12.67
C ASP A 4 6.17 -10.01 -13.68
N TYR A 5 6.57 -10.17 -14.93
CA TYR A 5 5.69 -10.54 -16.04
C TYR A 5 6.23 -11.80 -16.72
N THR A 6 5.35 -12.78 -16.95
CA THR A 6 5.67 -13.97 -17.73
C THR A 6 5.01 -13.87 -19.10
N TYR A 7 5.77 -14.14 -20.17
CA TYR A 7 5.29 -14.09 -21.55
C TYR A 7 5.22 -15.49 -22.17
N ASN A 8 4.25 -15.73 -23.05
CA ASN A 8 4.25 -16.90 -23.93
C ASN A 8 5.09 -16.68 -25.19
N ARG A 9 5.19 -17.70 -26.06
CA ARG A 9 5.97 -17.65 -27.30
C ARG A 9 5.45 -16.65 -28.34
N GLN A 10 4.19 -16.25 -28.24
CA GLN A 10 3.58 -15.23 -29.10
C GLN A 10 3.81 -13.81 -28.59
N GLY A 11 4.45 -13.65 -27.42
CA GLY A 11 4.71 -12.35 -26.80
C GLY A 11 3.55 -11.81 -25.94
N ASN A 12 2.56 -12.64 -25.60
CA ASN A 12 1.45 -12.24 -24.73
C ASN A 12 1.80 -12.47 -23.25
N ILE A 13 1.39 -11.56 -22.37
CA ILE A 13 1.51 -11.73 -20.90
C ILE A 13 0.55 -12.84 -20.45
N VAL A 14 1.07 -13.84 -19.76
CA VAL A 14 0.28 -14.96 -19.19
C VAL A 14 0.29 -14.96 -17.65
N LYS A 15 1.15 -14.16 -17.04
CA LYS A 15 1.17 -13.94 -15.58
C LYS A 15 1.74 -12.56 -15.30
N ALA A 16 1.19 -11.90 -14.29
CA ALA A 16 1.70 -10.66 -13.73
C ALA A 16 1.72 -10.76 -12.21
N ASN A 17 2.81 -10.31 -11.59
CA ASN A 17 2.95 -10.13 -10.15
C ASN A 17 3.61 -8.77 -9.89
N CYS A 18 2.95 -7.92 -9.13
CA CYS A 18 3.40 -6.57 -8.84
C CYS A 18 3.53 -6.39 -7.33
N ILE A 19 4.73 -6.04 -6.85
CA ILE A 19 5.00 -5.75 -5.43
C ILE A 19 5.23 -4.25 -5.30
N ILE A 20 4.27 -3.57 -4.68
CA ILE A 20 4.13 -2.11 -4.72
C ILE A 20 4.73 -1.48 -3.45
N PRO A 21 5.42 -0.33 -3.53
CA PRO A 21 6.11 0.26 -2.38
C PRO A 21 5.23 0.47 -1.13
N THR A 22 3.99 0.93 -1.30
CA THR A 22 3.07 1.13 -0.16
C THR A 22 2.83 -0.17 0.63
N GLY A 23 2.66 -1.30 -0.06
CA GLY A 23 2.48 -2.60 0.58
C GLY A 23 3.74 -3.10 1.29
N GLN A 24 4.92 -2.73 0.79
CA GLN A 24 6.20 -3.04 1.44
C GLN A 24 6.42 -2.24 2.73
N ASN A 25 5.93 -1.01 2.78
CA ASN A 25 6.08 -0.12 3.93
C ASN A 25 5.01 -0.32 5.01
N LEU A 26 3.98 -1.13 4.75
CA LEU A 26 2.83 -1.26 5.64
C LEU A 26 3.23 -1.74 7.05
N GLU A 27 4.16 -2.70 7.13
CA GLU A 27 4.67 -3.22 8.40
C GLU A 27 5.49 -2.16 9.16
N ASN A 28 6.34 -1.40 8.48
CA ASN A 28 7.09 -0.31 9.09
C ASN A 28 6.17 0.78 9.65
N ILE A 29 5.08 1.12 8.94
CA ILE A 29 4.07 2.08 9.41
C ILE A 29 3.44 1.58 10.71
N ASP A 30 3.05 0.31 10.78
CA ASP A 30 2.43 -0.29 11.97
C ASP A 30 3.40 -0.32 13.16
N ASP A 31 4.66 -0.68 12.94
CA ASP A 31 5.67 -0.70 13.99
C ASP A 31 6.03 0.70 14.48
N ASP A 32 6.10 1.69 13.61
CA ASP A 32 6.26 3.09 14.01
C ASP A 32 5.06 3.62 14.78
N MET A 33 3.82 3.22 14.44
CA MET A 33 2.65 3.56 15.23
C MET A 33 2.75 2.99 16.64
N LYS A 34 3.10 1.71 16.77
CA LYS A 34 3.28 1.05 18.09
C LYS A 34 4.35 1.74 18.92
N LYS A 35 5.39 2.27 18.28
CA LYS A 35 6.46 3.02 18.95
C LYS A 35 6.04 4.43 19.34
N LEU A 36 5.30 5.13 18.48
CA LEU A 36 4.90 6.52 18.70
C LEU A 36 3.78 6.66 19.74
N VAL A 37 2.78 5.76 19.73
CA VAL A 37 1.60 5.87 20.61
C VAL A 37 1.96 6.00 22.11
N PRO A 38 2.88 5.21 22.68
CA PRO A 38 3.30 5.37 24.08
C PRO A 38 3.90 6.74 24.40
N GLU A 39 4.53 7.42 23.44
CA GLU A 39 5.17 8.73 23.64
C GLU A 39 4.15 9.88 23.66
N ILE A 40 2.95 9.67 23.12
CA ILE A 40 1.91 10.70 22.96
C ILE A 40 0.59 10.33 23.65
N ILE A 41 0.55 9.28 24.46
CA ILE A 41 -0.69 8.69 25.01
C ILE A 41 -1.46 9.64 25.96
N ASP A 42 -0.76 10.59 26.58
CA ASP A 42 -1.33 11.56 27.52
C ASP A 42 -1.97 12.77 26.80
N GLU A 43 -1.85 12.87 25.48
CA GLU A 43 -2.45 13.94 24.68
C GLU A 43 -3.95 13.71 24.41
N SER A 44 -4.62 14.74 23.88
CA SER A 44 -6.02 14.56 23.46
C SER A 44 -6.16 13.55 22.32
N LYS A 45 -7.33 12.93 22.19
CA LYS A 45 -7.61 11.98 21.11
C LYS A 45 -7.43 12.63 19.74
N GLU A 46 -7.80 13.89 19.63
CA GLU A 46 -7.69 14.70 18.43
C GLU A 46 -6.21 14.90 18.03
N GLU A 47 -5.34 15.24 18.99
CA GLU A 47 -3.89 15.38 18.77
C GLU A 47 -3.23 14.05 18.40
N ILE A 48 -3.56 12.97 19.11
CA ILE A 48 -3.06 11.62 18.82
C ILE A 48 -3.45 11.22 17.39
N THR A 49 -4.73 11.41 17.03
CA THR A 49 -5.22 11.11 15.68
C THR A 49 -4.44 11.89 14.62
N HIS A 50 -4.28 13.20 14.83
CA HIS A 50 -3.54 14.05 13.89
C HIS A 50 -2.09 13.62 13.72
N LYS A 51 -1.39 13.27 14.81
CA LYS A 51 -0.01 12.78 14.77
C LYS A 51 0.13 11.44 14.06
N LEU A 52 -0.80 10.52 14.28
CA LEU A 52 -0.82 9.23 13.57
C LEU A 52 -1.11 9.43 12.07
N GLU A 53 -1.99 10.36 11.70
CA GLU A 53 -2.20 10.73 10.29
C GLU A 53 -0.95 11.34 9.66
N MET A 54 -0.22 12.21 10.39
CA MET A 54 1.05 12.75 9.93
C MET A 54 2.10 11.65 9.72
N LEU A 55 2.19 10.69 10.65
CA LEU A 55 3.09 9.54 10.52
C LEU A 55 2.77 8.76 9.24
N VAL A 56 1.51 8.38 9.03
CA VAL A 56 1.08 7.66 7.82
C VAL A 56 1.44 8.44 6.56
N ARG A 57 1.16 9.75 6.52
CA ARG A 57 1.47 10.62 5.37
C ARG A 57 2.98 10.80 5.12
N SER A 58 3.82 10.66 6.14
CA SER A 58 5.28 10.75 5.99
C SER A 58 5.87 9.62 5.14
N TYR A 59 5.15 8.50 5.03
CA TYR A 59 5.48 7.37 4.16
C TYR A 59 4.97 7.54 2.72
N ASP A 60 4.32 8.67 2.39
CA ASP A 60 3.69 8.94 1.10
C ASP A 60 2.84 7.76 0.57
N PRO A 61 1.83 7.30 1.34
CA PRO A 61 1.08 6.12 1.01
C PRO A 61 0.16 6.40 -0.19
N CYS A 62 0.51 5.84 -1.35
CA CYS A 62 -0.35 5.87 -2.51
C CYS A 62 -1.43 4.78 -2.40
N ILE A 63 -2.67 5.15 -2.00
CA ILE A 63 -3.81 4.22 -1.83
C ILE A 63 -4.23 3.58 -3.17
N SER A 64 -4.20 4.35 -4.27
CA SER A 64 -4.45 3.83 -5.62
C SER A 64 -3.36 2.87 -6.09
N CYS A 65 -2.17 2.90 -5.49
CA CYS A 65 -1.08 1.99 -5.78
C CYS A 65 -1.09 0.75 -4.89
N SER A 66 -1.69 0.79 -3.69
CA SER A 66 -1.62 -0.31 -2.72
C SER A 66 -2.56 -1.47 -3.01
N VAL A 67 -3.63 -1.23 -3.77
CA VAL A 67 -4.58 -2.28 -4.21
C VAL A 67 -4.82 -2.12 -5.71
N HIS A 68 -4.61 -3.21 -6.45
CA HIS A 68 -4.96 -3.22 -7.87
C HIS A 68 -6.47 -3.33 -8.02
N MET A 69 -7.04 -2.53 -8.92
CA MET A 69 -8.45 -2.60 -9.31
C MET A 69 -8.53 -3.02 -10.78
N LEU A 70 -9.36 -4.01 -11.09
CA LEU A 70 -9.61 -4.46 -12.46
C LEU A 70 -11.10 -4.36 -12.73
N ASP A 71 -11.43 -3.73 -13.86
CA ASP A 71 -12.77 -3.76 -14.44
C ASP A 71 -12.76 -4.80 -15.58
N VAL A 72 -13.69 -5.75 -15.56
CA VAL A 72 -13.71 -6.90 -16.48
C VAL A 72 -15.01 -6.91 -17.27
N GLU A 73 -14.89 -6.69 -18.58
CA GLU A 73 -15.97 -6.92 -19.54
C GLU A 73 -15.70 -8.21 -20.30
N PHE A 74 -16.66 -9.13 -20.27
CA PHE A 74 -16.64 -10.35 -21.07
C PHE A 74 -17.25 -10.06 -22.44
N ILE A 75 -16.58 -10.51 -23.50
CA ILE A 75 -17.07 -10.45 -24.88
C ILE A 75 -17.36 -11.90 -25.31
N GLU A 76 -18.62 -12.22 -25.57
CA GLU A 76 -19.01 -13.51 -26.14
C GLU A 76 -18.89 -13.46 -27.68
N GLU A 77 -18.33 -14.52 -28.28
CA GLU A 77 -18.29 -14.72 -29.74
C GLU A 77 -19.64 -15.17 -30.31
#